data_AF-A0A520YPL3-F1
#
_entry.id   AF-A0A520YPL3-F1
#
_cell.length_a   1.000
_cell.length_b   1.000
_cell.length_c   1.000
_cell.angle_alpha   90.00
_cell.angle_beta   90.00
_cell.angle_gamma   90.00
#
_symmetry.space_group_name_H-M   'P 1'
#
loop_
_entity.id
_entity.type
_entity.pdbx_description
1 polymer ?
#
loop_
_entity_poly.entity_id
_entity_poly.type
_entity_poly.pdbx_seq_one_letter_code
_entity_poly.pdbx_strand_id
1 'polypeptide(L)' 'MLIIGLTGGIGSGKSAAAERFTELGVSVINADALAREVVAPGTPALDAIAEKFGLPVLLANGSLDRAALR' A
#
# COMPACT_ATOMS: atom_id res chain seq x y z
N MET A 1 -23.79 2.05 3.17
CA MET A 1 -22.53 2.68 3.62
C MET A 1 -22.04 3.59 2.51
N LEU A 2 -21.72 4.84 2.82
CA LEU A 2 -21.18 5.79 1.84
C LEU A 2 -19.66 5.62 1.75
N ILE A 3 -19.12 5.57 0.53
CA ILE A 3 -17.67 5.44 0.28
C ILE A 3 -17.21 6.72 -0.43
N ILE A 4 -16.19 7.36 0.12
CA ILE A 4 -15.62 8.61 -0.41
C ILE A 4 -14.14 8.39 -0.71
N GLY A 5 -13.72 8.68 -1.94
CA GLY A 5 -12.32 8.65 -2.35
C GLY A 5 -11.63 9.97 -2.06
N LEU A 6 -10.66 9.98 -1.15
CA LEU A 6 -9.79 11.13 -0.91
C LEU A 6 -8.53 11.03 -1.77
N THR A 7 -8.34 11.96 -2.70
CA THR A 7 -7.21 12.00 -3.64
C THR A 7 -6.56 13.39 -3.69
N GLY A 8 -5.43 13.51 -4.39
CA GLY A 8 -4.62 14.72 -4.46
C GLY A 8 -3.15 14.43 -4.77
N GLY A 9 -2.43 15.42 -5.29
CA GLY A 9 -1.01 15.31 -5.63
C GLY A 9 -0.08 15.10 -4.43
N ILE A 10 1.21 14.88 -4.69
CA ILE A 10 2.25 14.84 -3.65
C ILE A 10 2.27 16.21 -2.93
N GLY A 11 2.34 16.18 -1.59
CA GLY A 11 2.35 17.42 -0.79
C GLY A 11 1.00 18.14 -0.66
N SER A 12 -0.10 17.62 -1.22
CA SER A 12 -1.41 18.29 -1.18
C SER A 12 -2.15 18.21 0.16
N GLY A 13 -1.52 17.66 1.21
CA GLY A 13 -2.15 17.55 2.53
C GLY A 13 -3.18 16.42 2.69
N LYS A 14 -3.20 15.39 1.82
CA LYS A 14 -4.15 14.26 1.94
C LYS A 14 -4.12 13.59 3.31
N SER A 15 -2.94 13.34 3.86
CA SER A 15 -2.79 12.71 5.18
C SER A 15 -3.41 13.59 6.28
N ALA A 16 -3.18 14.92 6.23
CA ALA A 16 -3.80 15.84 7.17
C ALA A 16 -5.32 15.89 7.02
N ALA A 17 -5.86 15.88 5.79
CA ALA A 17 -7.30 15.81 5.56
C ALA A 17 -7.90 14.48 6.07
N ALA A 18 -7.22 13.36 5.85
CA ALA A 18 -7.60 12.04 6.37
C ALA A 18 -7.60 12.00 7.91
N GLU A 19 -6.61 12.61 8.56
CA GLU A 19 -6.56 12.73 10.02
C GLU A 19 -7.76 13.51 10.54
N ARG A 20 -8.15 14.62 9.90
CA ARG A 20 -9.37 15.37 10.27
C ARG A 20 -10.64 14.54 10.14
N PHE A 21 -10.75 13.70 9.12
CA PHE A 21 -11.89 12.78 9.00
C PHE A 21 -11.92 11.78 10.17
N THR A 22 -10.76 11.25 10.53
CA THR A 22 -10.63 10.34 11.68
C THR A 22 -11.03 11.02 13.00
N GLU A 23 -10.59 12.26 13.23
CA GLU A 23 -10.97 13.08 14.40
C GLU A 23 -12.49 13.28 14.51
N LEU A 24 -13.20 13.33 13.37
CA LEU A 24 -14.65 13.44 13.30
C LEU A 24 -15.38 12.09 13.40
N GLY A 25 -14.64 11.00 13.66
CA GLY A 25 -15.20 9.64 13.82
C GLY A 25 -15.42 8.90 12.50
N VAL A 26 -14.90 9.41 11.37
CA VAL A 26 -14.97 8.70 10.08
C VAL A 26 -13.87 7.67 10.00
N SER A 27 -14.22 6.42 9.69
CA SER A 27 -13.24 5.38 9.41
C SER A 27 -12.50 5.68 8.10
N VAL A 28 -11.18 5.81 8.18
CA VAL A 28 -10.32 6.05 7.02
C VAL A 28 -9.58 4.78 6.65
N ILE A 29 -9.60 4.44 5.35
CA ILE A 29 -8.82 3.34 4.78
C ILE A 29 -7.70 3.94 3.94
N ASN A 30 -6.44 3.65 4.29
CA ASN A 30 -5.29 4.10 3.55
C ASN A 30 -4.87 3.05 2.50
N ALA A 31 -5.19 3.32 1.24
CA ALA A 31 -4.89 2.42 0.12
C ALA A 31 -3.37 2.20 -0.07
N ASP A 32 -2.54 3.24 0.12
CA ASP A 32 -1.08 3.13 -0.04
C ASP A 32 -0.49 2.18 1.01
N ALA A 33 -0.99 2.24 2.25
CA ALA A 33 -0.58 1.35 3.33
C ALA A 33 -1.00 -0.09 3.04
N LEU A 34 -2.27 -0.31 2.71
CA LEU A 34 -2.79 -1.64 2.37
C LEU A 34 -2.05 -2.26 1.19
N ALA A 35 -1.74 -1.48 0.15
CA ALA A 35 -0.95 -1.95 -0.98
C ALA A 35 0.46 -2.42 -0.57
N ARG A 36 1.02 -1.96 0.55
CA ARG A 36 2.27 -2.48 1.11
C ARG A 36 2.07 -3.79 1.86
N GLU A 37 0.99 -3.87 2.63
CA GLU A 37 0.69 -5.02 3.48
C GLU A 37 0.33 -6.26 2.66
N VAL A 38 -0.43 -6.10 1.57
CA VAL A 38 -0.87 -7.22 0.74
C VAL A 38 0.28 -7.98 0.07
N VAL A 39 1.47 -7.38 -0.04
CA VAL A 39 2.69 -7.98 -0.59
C VAL A 39 3.81 -8.12 0.46
N ALA A 40 3.46 -8.11 1.74
CA ALA A 40 4.43 -8.35 2.81
C ALA A 40 4.99 -9.80 2.74
N PRO A 41 6.16 -10.07 3.33
CA PRO A 41 6.70 -11.43 3.44
C PRO A 41 5.68 -12.42 4.00
N GLY A 42 5.56 -13.60 3.37
CA GLY A 42 4.61 -14.65 3.76
C GLY A 42 3.18 -14.45 3.28
N THR A 43 2.92 -13.44 2.43
CA THR A 43 1.61 -13.27 1.79
C THR A 43 1.53 -14.02 0.46
N PRO A 44 0.36 -14.59 0.11
CA PRO A 44 0.19 -15.28 -1.17
C PRO A 44 0.44 -14.38 -2.39
N ALA A 45 0.20 -13.06 -2.26
CA ALA A 45 0.45 -12.14 -3.36
C ALA A 45 1.95 -11.93 -3.62
N LEU A 46 2.78 -11.91 -2.57
CA LEU A 46 4.22 -11.84 -2.74
C LEU A 46 4.76 -13.10 -3.42
N ASP A 47 4.27 -14.27 -3.02
CA ASP A 47 4.67 -15.55 -3.61
C ASP A 47 4.29 -15.59 -5.11
N ALA A 48 3.06 -15.16 -5.46
CA ALA A 48 2.62 -15.08 -6.84
C ALA A 48 3.45 -14.09 -7.69
N ILE A 49 3.89 -12.97 -7.09
CA ILE A 49 4.80 -12.03 -7.76
C ILE A 49 6.17 -12.67 -7.97
N ALA A 50 6.73 -13.34 -6.97
CA ALA A 50 8.03 -14.00 -7.07
C ALA A 50 8.01 -15.17 -8.07
N GLU A 51 6.91 -15.93 -8.15
CA GLU A 51 6.72 -17.00 -9.13
C GLU A 51 6.68 -16.43 -10.56
N LYS A 52 5.98 -15.31 -10.75
CA LYS A 52 5.80 -14.70 -12.07
C LYS A 52 7.04 -13.96 -12.58
N PHE A 53 7.73 -13.23 -11.72
CA PHE A 53 8.83 -12.34 -12.10
C PHE A 53 10.22 -12.87 -11.71
N GLY A 54 10.26 -13.98 -10.96
CA GLY A 54 11.48 -14.61 -10.47
C GLY A 54 12.04 -13.96 -9.20
N LEU A 55 13.08 -14.59 -8.64
CA LEU A 55 13.73 -14.15 -7.40
C LEU A 55 14.33 -12.72 -7.39
N PRO A 56 14.75 -12.11 -8.51
CA PRO A 56 15.31 -10.75 -8.48
C PRO A 56 14.36 -9.67 -7.97
N VAL A 57 13.05 -9.93 -7.89
CA VAL A 57 12.08 -8.99 -7.32
C VAL A 57 11.99 -9.04 -5.79
N LEU A 58 12.79 -9.89 -5.14
CA LEU A 58 12.87 -10.00 -3.69
C LEU A 58 14.20 -9.45 -3.18
N LEU A 59 14.12 -8.67 -2.10
CA LEU A 59 15.27 -8.25 -1.31
C LEU A 59 15.81 -9.43 -0.49
N ALA A 60 17.05 -9.29 0.01
CA ALA A 60 17.70 -10.33 0.82
C ALA A 60 16.93 -10.70 2.10
N ASN A 61 16.07 -9.80 2.61
CA ASN A 61 15.20 -10.04 3.75
C ASN A 61 13.85 -10.70 3.38
N GLY A 62 13.67 -11.10 2.12
CA GLY A 62 12.44 -11.71 1.60
C GLY A 62 11.30 -10.74 1.34
N SER A 63 11.51 -9.43 1.44
CA SER A 63 10.49 -8.43 1.09
C SER A 63 10.56 -8.02 -0.37
N LEU A 64 9.46 -7.50 -0.91
CA LEU A 64 9.38 -7.08 -2.31
C LEU A 64 10.32 -5.90 -2.62
N ASP A 65 11.20 -6.07 -3.60
CA ASP A 65 11.88 -4.97 -4.28
C ASP A 65 10.93 -4.32 -5.30
N ARG A 66 10.35 -3.20 -4.89
CA ARG A 66 9.42 -2.44 -5.74
C ARG A 66 10.11 -1.72 -6.88
N ALA A 67 11.41 -1.42 -6.76
CA ALA A 67 12.14 -0.76 -7.83
C ALA A 67 12.41 -1.73 -8.98
N ALA A 68 12.61 -3.02 -8.68
CA ALA A 68 12.77 -4.07 -9.67
C ALA A 68 11.51 -4.32 -10.54
N LEU A 69 10.33 -3.88 -10.09
CA LEU A 69 9.06 -4.01 -10.80
C LEU A 69 8.61 -2.77 -11.58
N ARG A 70 9.42 -1.69 -11.58
CA ARG A 70 9.09 -0.41 -12.23
C ARG A 70 9.66 -0.29 -13.64
#